data_AF-A0A8K0CKN9-F1
#
_entry.id   AF-A0A8K0CKN9-F1
#
_cell.length_a   1.000
_cell.length_b   1.000
_cell.length_c   1.000
_cell.angle_alpha   90.00
_cell.angle_beta   90.00
_cell.angle_gamma   90.00
#
_symmetry.space_group_name_H-M   'P 1'
#
loop_
_entity.id
_entity.type
_entity.pdbx_description
1 polymer ?
#
loop_
_entity_poly.entity_id
_entity_poly.type
_entity_poly.pdbx_seq_one_letter_code
_entity_poly.pdbx_strand_id
1 'polypeptide(L)'
;MQIGLKQQFPFPSLNKKREKNRGLPGVLFEELFECRKRKKTKQLRLNNSVDKLTYATQMSLRSSGQIQAAKLVKEITSTSPARAQKYRRALVKLEKQTTSILDGEEALSMIVEAKLSRHHYELVRSKDRIKFSSYKIVKQAKKKCYPKEGSITASVSHIEVELQALVDHTANCLVQAQKEVFSGLTSDQQNDLNLLYKWGFDRSSGLNPYKEKFDESDATDSSVFLSSLVPLRLINGDPDLRGSTFYGKTLTHHQR
;
A
#
# COMPACT_ATOMS: atom_id res chain seq x y z
N MET A 1 50.26 47.08 -74.86
CA MET A 1 50.20 47.79 -73.57
C MET A 1 49.64 46.82 -72.53
N GLN A 2 50.52 46.06 -71.85
CA GLN A 2 50.16 45.20 -70.73
C GLN A 2 51.28 45.35 -69.70
N ILE A 3 50.88 45.82 -68.52
CA ILE A 3 51.72 46.29 -67.43
C ILE A 3 52.08 45.07 -66.58
N GLY A 4 53.38 44.77 -66.48
CA GLY A 4 53.90 43.75 -65.58
C GLY A 4 54.13 44.33 -64.19
N LEU A 5 53.37 43.85 -63.20
CA LEU A 5 53.66 44.01 -61.78
C LEU A 5 53.99 42.64 -61.19
N LYS A 6 55.27 42.38 -60.91
CA LYS A 6 55.70 41.33 -59.98
C LYS A 6 56.37 42.00 -58.80
N GLN A 7 55.61 42.22 -57.72
CA GLN A 7 56.19 42.44 -56.40
C GLN A 7 56.34 41.08 -55.71
N GLN A 8 57.58 40.68 -55.42
CA GLN A 8 57.87 39.61 -54.48
C GLN A 8 57.89 40.19 -53.07
N PHE A 9 57.07 39.64 -52.18
CA PHE A 9 57.18 39.85 -50.74
C PHE A 9 57.78 38.59 -50.09
N PRO A 10 58.84 38.69 -49.28
CA PRO A 10 59.42 37.54 -48.61
C PRO A 10 58.56 37.12 -47.42
N PHE A 11 58.23 35.83 -47.33
CA PHE A 11 57.60 35.27 -46.13
C PHE A 11 58.65 35.00 -45.05
N PRO A 12 58.49 35.51 -43.82
CA PRO A 12 59.35 35.12 -42.72
C PRO A 12 58.97 33.71 -42.23
N SER A 13 59.95 32.81 -42.20
CA SER A 13 59.80 31.45 -41.68
C SER A 13 59.61 31.49 -40.16
N LEU A 14 58.36 31.31 -39.71
CA LEU A 14 58.06 31.16 -38.29
C LEU A 14 58.38 29.75 -37.81
N ASN A 15 59.65 29.51 -37.53
CA ASN A 15 60.06 28.39 -36.68
C ASN A 15 59.84 28.80 -35.21
N LYS A 16 58.66 28.48 -34.66
CA LYS A 16 58.42 28.47 -33.20
C LYS A 16 57.80 27.14 -32.81
N LYS A 17 58.64 26.19 -32.37
CA LYS A 17 58.21 25.05 -31.55
C LYS A 17 57.54 25.60 -30.28
N ARG A 18 56.23 25.42 -30.17
CA ARG A 18 55.49 25.47 -28.90
C ARG A 18 54.94 24.08 -28.64
N GLU A 19 55.64 23.29 -27.84
CA GLU A 19 55.05 22.11 -27.21
C GLU A 19 54.07 22.58 -26.13
N LYS A 20 52.83 22.88 -26.56
CA LYS A 20 51.69 22.87 -25.65
C LYS A 20 51.17 21.44 -25.66
N ASN A 21 51.31 20.74 -24.53
CA ASN A 21 50.62 19.47 -24.32
C ASN A 21 49.12 19.68 -24.57
N ARG A 22 48.64 19.22 -25.73
CA ARG A 22 47.24 19.27 -26.12
C ARG A 22 46.49 18.17 -25.36
N GLY A 23 46.18 18.43 -24.11
CA GLY A 23 45.37 17.56 -23.26
C GLY A 23 44.04 18.20 -22.90
N LEU A 24 42.99 17.38 -22.84
CA LEU A 24 41.70 17.75 -22.24
C LEU A 24 41.93 18.18 -20.77
N PRO A 25 41.23 19.20 -20.24
CA PRO A 25 41.32 19.55 -18.83
C PRO A 25 41.06 18.34 -17.92
N GLY A 26 41.90 18.18 -16.89
CA GLY A 26 41.77 17.08 -15.94
C GLY A 26 40.56 17.28 -15.04
N VAL A 27 39.49 16.53 -15.29
CA VAL A 27 38.32 16.44 -14.39
C VAL A 27 38.65 15.53 -13.21
N LEU A 28 38.19 15.92 -12.00
CA LEU A 28 38.33 15.14 -10.76
C LEU A 28 37.72 13.75 -10.92
N PHE A 29 38.24 12.76 -10.18
CA PHE A 29 37.80 11.37 -10.35
C PHE A 29 36.32 11.20 -10.04
N GLU A 30 35.82 11.89 -9.02
CA GLU A 30 34.45 11.86 -8.51
C GLU A 30 33.43 12.33 -9.57
N GLU A 31 33.79 13.34 -10.36
CA GLU A 31 32.95 14.02 -11.35
C GLU A 31 32.93 13.31 -12.72
N LEU A 32 33.76 12.30 -12.91
CA LEU A 32 33.78 11.54 -14.16
C LEU A 32 32.58 10.62 -14.32
N PHE A 33 32.10 10.47 -15.56
CA PHE A 33 31.19 9.41 -15.96
C PHE A 33 31.76 8.01 -15.69
N GLU A 34 30.89 7.05 -15.38
CA GLU A 34 31.23 5.66 -15.07
C GLU A 34 32.16 5.01 -16.11
N CYS A 35 31.90 5.20 -17.40
CA CYS A 35 32.76 4.67 -18.47
C CYS A 35 34.20 5.18 -18.37
N ARG A 36 34.40 6.46 -18.02
CA ARG A 36 35.73 7.06 -17.84
C ARG A 36 36.40 6.58 -16.55
N LYS A 37 35.65 6.44 -15.44
CA LYS A 37 36.13 5.85 -14.18
C LYS A 37 36.64 4.41 -14.39
N ARG A 38 35.89 3.58 -15.12
CA ARG A 38 36.29 2.19 -15.46
C ARG A 38 37.58 2.13 -16.30
N LYS A 39 37.74 3.06 -17.24
CA LYS A 39 38.95 3.16 -18.07
C LYS A 39 40.17 3.60 -17.26
N LYS A 40 40.03 4.64 -16.41
CA LYS A 40 41.12 5.13 -15.54
C LYS A 40 41.57 4.07 -14.51
N THR A 41 40.65 3.29 -13.96
CA THR A 41 40.96 2.24 -12.97
C THR A 41 41.40 0.91 -13.58
N LYS A 42 41.45 0.77 -14.92
CA LYS A 42 41.78 -0.50 -15.60
C LYS A 42 43.17 -1.01 -15.19
N GLN A 43 44.17 -0.14 -15.23
CA GLN A 43 45.55 -0.52 -14.88
C GLN A 43 45.66 -0.96 -13.42
N LEU A 44 44.97 -0.27 -12.51
CA LEU A 44 44.95 -0.61 -11.08
C LEU A 44 44.42 -2.05 -10.84
N ARG A 45 43.38 -2.45 -11.56
CA ARG A 45 42.73 -3.77 -11.47
C ARG A 45 43.52 -4.89 -12.16
N LEU A 46 44.31 -4.56 -13.18
CA LEU A 46 45.18 -5.53 -13.84
C LEU A 46 46.43 -5.84 -13.00
N ASN A 47 46.97 -4.82 -12.33
CA ASN A 47 48.24 -4.92 -11.62
C ASN A 47 48.12 -5.41 -10.17
N ASN A 48 46.91 -5.56 -9.64
CA ASN A 48 46.71 -5.93 -8.24
C ASN A 48 45.61 -6.98 -8.08
N SER A 49 45.79 -7.89 -7.12
CA SER A 49 44.77 -8.87 -6.75
C SER A 49 43.57 -8.20 -6.05
N VAL A 50 42.43 -8.87 -6.09
CA VAL A 50 41.20 -8.43 -5.43
C VAL A 50 41.42 -8.26 -3.92
N ASP A 51 42.14 -9.18 -3.28
CA ASP A 51 42.43 -9.11 -1.84
C ASP A 51 43.27 -7.89 -1.48
N LYS A 52 44.29 -7.59 -2.30
CA LYS A 52 45.16 -6.42 -2.10
C LYS A 52 44.39 -5.11 -2.28
N LEU A 53 43.52 -5.04 -3.29
CA LEU A 53 42.64 -3.89 -3.50
C LEU A 53 41.62 -3.73 -2.37
N THR A 54 41.09 -4.85 -1.87
CA THR A 54 40.12 -4.86 -0.77
C THR A 54 40.76 -4.38 0.52
N TYR A 55 41.96 -4.88 0.85
CA TYR A 55 42.72 -4.45 2.01
C TYR A 55 43.13 -2.97 1.92
N ALA A 56 43.59 -2.53 0.75
CA ALA A 56 43.90 -1.12 0.51
C ALA A 56 42.66 -0.24 0.73
N THR A 57 41.50 -0.65 0.22
CA THR A 57 40.22 0.05 0.43
C THR A 57 39.86 0.11 1.92
N GLN A 58 40.04 -0.98 2.67
CA GLN A 58 39.81 -1.00 4.12
C GLN A 58 40.73 -0.01 4.86
N MET A 59 42.01 0.07 4.48
CA MET A 59 42.97 0.99 5.10
C MET A 59 42.64 2.45 4.78
N SER A 60 42.27 2.75 3.53
CA SER A 60 41.84 4.09 3.12
C SER A 60 40.55 4.53 3.81
N LEU A 61 39.60 3.62 4.06
CA LEU A 61 38.38 3.93 4.82
C LEU A 61 38.67 4.17 6.30
N ARG A 62 39.68 3.52 6.87
CA ARG A 62 40.10 3.76 8.26
C ARG A 62 40.81 5.11 8.40
N SER A 63 41.71 5.43 7.48
CA SER A 63 42.44 6.71 7.51
C SER A 63 41.51 7.91 7.28
N SER A 64 40.41 7.73 6.54
CA SER A 64 39.37 8.75 6.37
C SER A 64 38.36 8.82 7.52
N GLY A 65 38.54 8.03 8.59
CA GLY A 65 37.65 8.00 9.77
C GLY A 65 36.38 7.16 9.61
N GLN A 66 36.15 6.55 8.44
CA GLN A 66 34.97 5.70 8.17
C GLN A 66 35.17 4.26 8.68
N ILE A 67 35.35 4.12 9.99
CA ILE A 67 35.67 2.85 10.66
C ILE A 67 34.61 1.77 10.39
N GLN A 68 33.32 2.14 10.41
CA GLN A 68 32.23 1.19 10.19
C GLN A 68 32.18 0.69 8.74
N ALA A 69 32.42 1.57 7.76
CA ALA A 69 32.51 1.18 6.36
C ALA A 69 33.68 0.20 6.12
N ALA A 70 34.83 0.44 6.75
CA ALA A 70 35.97 -0.49 6.68
C ALA A 70 35.65 -1.86 7.28
N LYS A 71 34.95 -1.90 8.42
CA LYS A 71 34.48 -3.16 9.04
C LYS A 71 33.51 -3.91 8.14
N LEU A 72 32.56 -3.19 7.52
CA LEU A 72 31.58 -3.77 6.59
C LEU A 72 32.26 -4.39 5.37
N VAL A 73 33.22 -3.67 4.75
CA VAL A 73 33.99 -4.19 3.61
C VAL A 73 34.72 -5.47 4.01
N LYS A 74 35.38 -5.49 5.18
CA LYS A 74 36.05 -6.69 5.71
C LYS A 74 35.07 -7.85 5.90
N GLU A 75 33.91 -7.59 6.48
CA GLU A 75 32.92 -8.63 6.76
C GLU A 75 32.38 -9.27 5.48
N ILE A 76 32.06 -8.44 4.49
CA ILE A 76 31.50 -8.84 3.20
C ILE A 76 32.53 -9.62 2.36
N THR A 77 33.81 -9.28 2.48
CA THR A 77 34.87 -9.84 1.60
C THR A 77 35.64 -11.01 2.22
N SER A 78 35.89 -11.00 3.53
CA SER A 78 36.78 -12.00 4.18
C SER A 78 36.06 -13.15 4.88
N THR A 79 34.78 -13.01 5.24
CA THR A 79 34.10 -14.00 6.12
C THR A 79 33.41 -15.12 5.35
N SER A 80 32.62 -14.76 4.32
CA SER A 80 31.92 -15.74 3.47
C SER A 80 31.38 -15.06 2.21
N PRO A 81 31.50 -15.68 1.02
CA PRO A 81 30.91 -15.16 -0.23
C PRO A 81 29.40 -14.93 -0.16
N ALA A 82 28.69 -15.69 0.70
CA ALA A 82 27.24 -15.58 0.87
C ALA A 82 26.82 -14.43 1.81
N ARG A 83 27.76 -13.82 2.55
CA ARG A 83 27.45 -12.77 3.54
C ARG A 83 26.90 -11.52 2.87
N ALA A 84 27.49 -11.12 1.74
CA ALA A 84 26.99 -10.02 0.90
C ALA A 84 25.51 -10.22 0.51
N GLN A 85 25.17 -11.45 0.10
CA GLN A 85 23.82 -11.81 -0.30
C GLN A 85 22.84 -11.77 0.88
N LYS A 86 23.26 -12.20 2.07
CA LYS A 86 22.44 -12.10 3.30
C LYS A 86 22.09 -10.66 3.64
N TYR A 87 23.08 -9.76 3.63
CA TYR A 87 22.86 -8.33 3.84
C TYR A 87 21.87 -7.75 2.82
N ARG A 88 22.05 -8.06 1.54
CA ARG A 88 21.14 -7.62 0.48
C ARG A 88 19.71 -8.11 0.69
N ARG A 89 19.53 -9.39 1.06
CA ARG A 89 18.20 -9.96 1.35
C ARG A 89 17.54 -9.30 2.56
N ALA A 90 18.32 -9.03 3.61
CA ALA A 90 17.81 -8.35 4.81
C ALA A 90 17.36 -6.91 4.51
N LEU A 91 18.14 -6.15 3.74
CA LEU A 91 17.76 -4.80 3.30
C LEU A 91 16.49 -4.80 2.46
N VAL A 92 16.42 -5.67 1.44
CA VAL A 92 15.22 -5.79 0.59
C VAL A 92 14.00 -6.21 1.41
N LYS A 93 14.17 -7.08 2.42
CA LYS A 93 13.08 -7.48 3.32
C LYS A 93 12.60 -6.30 4.16
N LEU A 94 13.52 -5.51 4.70
CA LEU A 94 13.21 -4.31 5.49
C LEU A 94 12.48 -3.26 4.64
N GLU A 95 12.98 -3.00 3.43
CA GLU A 95 12.36 -2.09 2.48
C GLU A 95 10.94 -2.53 2.14
N LYS A 96 10.73 -3.81 1.80
CA LYS A 96 9.40 -4.35 1.49
C LYS A 96 8.42 -4.23 2.66
N GLN A 97 8.88 -4.38 3.91
CA GLN A 97 8.03 -4.17 5.09
C GLN A 97 7.62 -2.70 5.26
N THR A 98 8.45 -1.75 4.82
CA THR A 98 8.18 -0.31 4.96
C THR A 98 7.42 0.31 3.79
N THR A 99 7.39 -0.34 2.61
CA THR A 99 6.88 0.27 1.37
C THR A 99 5.57 -0.29 0.86
N SER A 100 4.90 -1.22 1.57
CA SER A 100 3.61 -1.71 1.12
C SER A 100 2.55 -0.63 1.34
N ILE A 101 1.98 -0.14 0.24
CA ILE A 101 0.75 0.65 0.26
C ILE A 101 -0.28 -0.15 1.06
N LEU A 102 -0.92 0.49 2.03
CA LEU A 102 -1.97 -0.08 2.88
C LEU A 102 -3.04 -0.73 1.99
N ASP A 103 -3.48 -1.93 2.33
CA ASP A 103 -4.51 -2.59 1.54
C ASP A 103 -5.84 -1.80 1.59
N GLY A 104 -6.71 -2.02 0.59
CA GLY A 104 -8.03 -1.40 0.55
C GLY A 104 -8.89 -1.71 1.77
N GLU A 105 -8.80 -2.93 2.31
CA GLU A 105 -9.59 -3.38 3.46
C GLU A 105 -9.03 -2.81 4.77
N GLU A 106 -7.70 -2.81 4.93
CA GLU A 106 -7.01 -2.14 6.05
C GLU A 106 -7.29 -0.63 6.08
N ALA A 107 -7.24 0.02 4.90
CA ALA A 107 -7.58 1.43 4.77
C ALA A 107 -9.05 1.71 5.13
N LEU A 108 -9.96 0.81 4.78
CA LEU A 108 -11.36 0.92 5.14
C LEU A 108 -11.58 0.75 6.64
N SER A 109 -10.97 -0.25 7.28
CA SER A 109 -11.02 -0.45 8.74
C SER A 109 -10.55 0.82 9.46
N MET A 110 -9.41 1.39 9.06
CA MET A 110 -8.89 2.63 9.64
C MET A 110 -9.88 3.79 9.52
N ILE A 111 -10.53 3.96 8.36
CA ILE A 111 -11.53 5.02 8.15
C ILE A 111 -12.73 4.84 9.10
N VAL A 112 -13.20 3.60 9.27
CA VAL A 112 -14.36 3.28 10.12
C VAL A 112 -14.01 3.46 11.61
N GLU A 113 -12.90 2.88 12.07
CA GLU A 113 -12.46 2.94 13.46
C GLU A 113 -12.15 4.37 13.92
N ALA A 114 -11.44 5.14 13.08
CA ALA A 114 -11.09 6.52 13.38
C ALA A 114 -12.19 7.52 12.97
N LYS A 115 -13.37 7.04 12.51
CA LYS A 115 -14.51 7.87 12.08
C LYS A 115 -14.13 8.98 11.10
N LEU A 116 -13.23 8.66 10.16
CA LEU A 116 -12.70 9.65 9.21
C LEU A 116 -13.71 9.93 8.10
N SER A 117 -13.87 11.21 7.76
CA SER A 117 -14.52 11.58 6.51
C SER A 117 -13.59 11.24 5.33
N ARG A 118 -14.17 11.18 4.12
CA ARG A 118 -13.38 11.07 2.88
C ARG A 118 -12.30 12.15 2.80
N HIS A 119 -12.65 13.38 3.15
CA HIS A 119 -11.73 14.52 3.11
C HIS A 119 -10.58 14.34 4.10
N HIS A 120 -10.86 13.92 5.34
CA HIS A 120 -9.81 13.66 6.34
C HIS A 120 -8.85 12.55 5.88
N TYR A 121 -9.38 11.48 5.30
CA TYR A 121 -8.55 10.41 4.75
C TYR A 121 -7.67 10.89 3.59
N GLU A 122 -8.24 11.66 2.66
CA GLU A 122 -7.48 12.23 1.53
C GLU A 122 -6.40 13.23 2.00
N LEU A 123 -6.67 13.99 3.08
CA LEU A 123 -5.68 14.86 3.72
C LEU A 123 -4.52 14.06 4.33
N VAL A 124 -4.81 12.99 5.08
CA VAL A 124 -3.78 12.09 5.64
C VAL A 124 -2.94 11.47 4.53
N ARG A 125 -3.60 10.95 3.48
CA ARG A 125 -2.92 10.42 2.30
C ARG A 125 -2.07 11.45 1.57
N SER A 126 -2.46 12.73 1.57
CA SER A 126 -1.67 13.78 0.94
C SER A 126 -0.28 13.94 1.59
N LYS A 127 -0.16 13.58 2.89
CA LYS A 127 1.10 13.60 3.64
C LYS A 127 1.97 12.37 3.37
N ASP A 128 1.36 11.23 3.08
CA ASP A 128 2.09 10.00 2.74
C ASP A 128 1.35 9.17 1.67
N ARG A 129 1.69 9.42 0.40
CA ARG A 129 1.05 8.73 -0.74
C ARG A 129 1.57 7.31 -0.95
N ILE A 130 2.72 6.98 -0.38
CA ILE A 130 3.36 5.67 -0.51
C ILE A 130 2.75 4.69 0.48
N LYS A 131 2.37 5.19 1.67
CA LYS A 131 1.72 4.37 2.68
C LYS A 131 0.21 4.24 2.48
N PHE A 132 -0.52 5.31 2.13
CA PHE A 132 -1.98 5.26 2.12
C PHE A 132 -2.58 5.02 0.73
N SER A 133 -3.42 3.97 0.65
CA SER A 133 -4.17 3.60 -0.56
C SER A 133 -5.05 4.75 -1.06
N SER A 134 -5.24 4.84 -2.38
CA SER A 134 -6.15 5.84 -2.95
C SER A 134 -7.60 5.57 -2.54
N TYR A 135 -8.42 6.63 -2.46
CA TYR A 135 -9.84 6.47 -2.11
C TYR A 135 -10.61 5.62 -3.14
N LYS A 136 -10.11 5.49 -4.38
CA LYS A 136 -10.68 4.59 -5.39
C LYS A 136 -10.62 3.13 -4.94
N ILE A 137 -9.50 2.72 -4.32
CA ILE A 137 -9.29 1.36 -3.80
C ILE A 137 -10.20 1.15 -2.58
N VAL A 138 -10.23 2.11 -1.66
CA VAL A 138 -11.14 2.08 -0.49
C VAL A 138 -12.61 1.97 -0.94
N LYS A 139 -13.01 2.69 -1.99
CA LYS A 139 -14.37 2.63 -2.53
C LYS A 139 -14.70 1.23 -3.07
N GLN A 140 -13.73 0.55 -3.68
CA GLN A 140 -13.91 -0.84 -4.11
C GLN A 140 -14.05 -1.77 -2.92
N ALA A 141 -13.24 -1.60 -1.87
CA ALA A 141 -13.40 -2.36 -0.61
C ALA A 141 -14.79 -2.13 0.01
N LYS A 142 -15.27 -0.88 0.08
CA LYS A 142 -16.63 -0.55 0.55
C LYS A 142 -17.71 -1.27 -0.24
N LYS A 143 -17.59 -1.31 -1.58
CA LYS A 143 -18.55 -2.00 -2.44
C LYS A 143 -18.60 -3.50 -2.17
N LYS A 144 -17.47 -4.14 -1.82
CA LYS A 144 -17.45 -5.56 -1.43
C LYS A 144 -18.22 -5.82 -0.13
N CYS A 145 -18.39 -4.82 0.72
CA CYS A 145 -19.11 -4.94 1.99
C CYS A 145 -20.63 -4.73 1.84
N TYR A 146 -21.14 -4.40 0.66
CA TYR A 146 -22.57 -4.20 0.44
C TYR A 146 -23.24 -5.48 -0.10
N PRO A 147 -24.52 -5.73 0.26
CA PRO A 147 -25.35 -6.69 -0.44
C PRO A 147 -25.43 -6.38 -1.95
N LYS A 148 -25.92 -7.34 -2.73
CA LYS A 148 -26.03 -7.19 -4.19
C LYS A 148 -26.78 -5.90 -4.56
N GLU A 149 -26.30 -5.16 -5.57
CA GLU A 149 -26.89 -3.85 -5.91
C GLU A 149 -28.39 -3.93 -6.27
N GLY A 150 -28.89 -5.08 -6.74
CA GLY A 150 -30.31 -5.30 -7.03
C GLY A 150 -31.19 -5.68 -5.83
N SER A 151 -30.63 -5.92 -4.65
CA SER A 151 -31.37 -6.27 -3.44
C SER A 151 -31.60 -5.10 -2.49
N ILE A 152 -31.21 -3.88 -2.90
CA ILE A 152 -31.33 -2.65 -2.11
C ILE A 152 -32.28 -1.73 -2.86
N THR A 153 -33.39 -1.38 -2.22
CA THR A 153 -34.33 -0.38 -2.73
C THR A 153 -34.18 0.88 -1.90
N ALA A 154 -33.87 2.00 -2.56
CA ALA A 154 -33.79 3.31 -1.93
C ALA A 154 -34.78 4.25 -2.59
N SER A 155 -35.67 4.82 -1.77
CA SER A 155 -36.59 5.88 -2.14
C SER A 155 -36.30 7.15 -1.33
N VAL A 156 -37.10 8.20 -1.53
CA VAL A 156 -36.97 9.46 -0.77
C VAL A 156 -37.28 9.26 0.73
N SER A 157 -38.22 8.35 1.05
CA SER A 157 -38.72 8.17 2.42
C SER A 157 -38.21 6.93 3.14
N HIS A 158 -37.70 5.93 2.43
CA HIS A 158 -37.24 4.69 3.03
C HIS A 158 -36.14 4.02 2.23
N ILE A 159 -35.36 3.20 2.93
CA ILE A 159 -34.38 2.30 2.35
C ILE A 159 -34.65 0.92 2.92
N GLU A 160 -34.78 -0.06 2.05
CA GLU A 160 -34.97 -1.46 2.44
C GLU A 160 -33.99 -2.36 1.69
N VAL A 161 -33.69 -3.50 2.32
CA VAL A 161 -32.82 -4.53 1.76
C VAL A 161 -33.56 -5.85 1.88
N GLU A 162 -33.52 -6.64 0.82
CA GLU A 162 -34.08 -7.99 0.82
C GLU A 162 -33.45 -8.82 1.94
N LEU A 163 -34.30 -9.42 2.79
CA LEU A 163 -33.84 -10.15 3.98
C LEU A 163 -32.87 -11.29 3.62
N GLN A 164 -33.18 -12.07 2.59
CA GLN A 164 -32.32 -13.18 2.15
C GLN A 164 -30.96 -12.68 1.68
N ALA A 165 -30.94 -11.60 0.88
CA ALA A 165 -29.69 -11.03 0.39
C ALA A 165 -28.82 -10.48 1.54
N LEU A 166 -29.42 -9.91 2.58
CA LEU A 166 -28.71 -9.46 3.78
C LEU A 166 -28.13 -10.63 4.57
N VAL A 167 -28.93 -11.68 4.77
CA VAL A 167 -28.52 -12.91 5.49
C VAL A 167 -27.38 -13.61 4.76
N ASP A 168 -27.52 -13.83 3.45
CA ASP A 168 -26.51 -14.47 2.60
C ASP A 168 -25.20 -13.69 2.61
N HIS A 169 -25.29 -12.36 2.45
CA HIS A 169 -24.12 -11.49 2.46
C HIS A 169 -23.40 -11.53 3.81
N THR A 170 -24.16 -11.46 4.91
CA THR A 170 -23.62 -11.54 6.26
C THR A 170 -22.95 -12.90 6.52
N ALA A 171 -23.58 -14.00 6.09
CA ALA A 171 -23.00 -15.35 6.21
C ALA A 171 -21.69 -15.46 5.41
N ASN A 172 -21.65 -14.95 4.18
CA ASN A 172 -20.43 -14.93 3.37
C ASN A 172 -19.31 -14.12 4.02
N CYS A 173 -19.62 -12.94 4.58
CA CYS A 173 -18.65 -12.15 5.33
C CYS A 173 -18.11 -12.90 6.54
N LEU A 174 -18.96 -13.63 7.28
CA LEU A 174 -18.53 -14.45 8.43
C LEU A 174 -17.61 -15.60 8.00
N VAL A 175 -17.94 -16.31 6.92
CA VAL A 175 -17.11 -17.39 6.37
C VAL A 175 -15.73 -16.85 5.97
N GLN A 176 -15.67 -15.69 5.32
CA GLN A 176 -14.42 -15.06 4.94
C GLN A 176 -13.60 -14.60 6.16
N ALA A 177 -14.25 -13.97 7.14
CA ALA A 177 -13.58 -13.49 8.34
C ALA A 177 -13.03 -14.63 9.21
N GLN A 178 -13.67 -15.81 9.18
CA GLN A 178 -13.29 -16.98 9.96
C GLN A 178 -12.71 -18.10 9.08
N LYS A 179 -12.13 -17.76 7.91
CA LYS A 179 -11.70 -18.72 6.89
C LYS A 179 -10.84 -19.85 7.44
N GLU A 180 -9.95 -19.57 8.40
CA GLU A 180 -9.10 -20.57 9.05
C GLU A 180 -9.92 -21.62 9.83
N VAL A 181 -10.95 -21.18 10.56
CA VAL A 181 -11.86 -22.07 11.28
C VAL A 181 -12.64 -22.95 10.29
N PHE A 182 -13.18 -22.36 9.23
CA PHE A 182 -13.92 -23.09 8.20
C PHE A 182 -13.04 -24.08 7.43
N SER A 183 -11.76 -23.77 7.23
CA SER A 183 -10.82 -24.66 6.56
C SER A 183 -10.51 -25.94 7.34
N GLY A 184 -10.74 -25.93 8.67
CA GLY A 184 -10.59 -27.10 9.52
C GLY A 184 -11.83 -28.00 9.61
N LEU A 185 -12.96 -27.60 9.01
CA LEU A 185 -14.20 -28.39 9.01
C LEU A 185 -14.20 -29.41 7.87
N THR A 186 -14.79 -30.58 8.13
CA THR A 186 -15.07 -31.57 7.07
C THR A 186 -16.24 -31.13 6.19
N SER A 187 -16.36 -31.69 4.99
CA SER A 187 -17.44 -31.35 4.04
C SER A 187 -18.82 -31.57 4.64
N ASP A 188 -19.02 -32.65 5.40
CA ASP A 188 -20.31 -32.94 6.04
C ASP A 188 -20.67 -31.88 7.08
N GLN A 189 -19.68 -31.44 7.87
CA GLN A 189 -19.86 -30.39 8.88
C GLN A 189 -20.14 -29.02 8.29
N GLN A 190 -19.64 -28.73 7.08
CA GLN A 190 -19.91 -27.47 6.39
C GLN A 190 -21.35 -27.40 5.87
N ASN A 191 -21.96 -28.55 5.54
CA ASN A 191 -23.32 -28.64 5.02
C ASN A 191 -24.41 -28.58 6.10
N ASP A 192 -24.05 -28.78 7.36
CA ASP A 192 -24.99 -28.83 8.50
C ASP A 192 -24.80 -27.64 9.47
N LEU A 193 -24.48 -26.46 8.91
CA LEU A 193 -24.28 -25.25 9.70
C LEU A 193 -25.56 -24.42 9.79
N ASN A 194 -25.96 -24.11 11.02
CA ASN A 194 -27.10 -23.25 11.32
C ASN A 194 -26.61 -21.93 11.93
N LEU A 195 -27.02 -20.80 11.34
CA LEU A 195 -26.70 -19.47 11.85
C LEU A 195 -27.91 -18.87 12.55
N LEU A 196 -27.78 -18.67 13.85
CA LEU A 196 -28.79 -18.05 14.70
C LEU A 196 -28.67 -16.54 14.64
N TYR A 197 -29.80 -15.87 14.41
CA TYR A 197 -29.90 -14.42 14.36
C TYR A 197 -30.82 -13.88 15.44
N LYS A 198 -30.57 -12.64 15.86
CA LYS A 198 -31.54 -11.80 16.57
C LYS A 198 -31.91 -10.63 15.67
N TRP A 199 -33.19 -10.28 15.63
CA TRP A 199 -33.67 -9.12 14.93
C TRP A 199 -34.58 -8.27 15.82
N GLY A 200 -34.78 -7.02 15.42
CA GLY A 200 -35.67 -6.09 16.09
C GLY A 200 -35.79 -4.80 15.31
N PHE A 201 -36.51 -3.84 15.87
CA PHE A 201 -36.66 -2.51 15.31
C PHE A 201 -36.80 -1.49 16.43
N ASP A 202 -36.45 -0.24 16.13
CA ASP A 202 -36.57 0.88 17.06
C ASP A 202 -36.94 2.17 16.31
N ARG A 203 -37.47 3.15 17.03
CA ARG A 203 -37.84 4.46 16.52
C ARG A 203 -37.16 5.55 17.34
N SER A 204 -36.50 6.48 16.64
CA SER A 204 -35.98 7.71 17.22
C SER A 204 -36.74 8.92 16.68
N SER A 205 -37.12 9.85 17.55
CA SER A 205 -37.77 11.12 17.20
C SER A 205 -36.93 12.33 17.63
N GLY A 206 -37.24 13.51 17.09
CA GLY A 206 -36.54 14.76 17.45
C GLY A 206 -35.28 15.01 16.62
N LEU A 207 -35.21 14.44 15.42
CA LEU A 207 -34.14 14.71 14.46
C LEU A 207 -34.38 16.06 13.79
N ASN A 208 -33.29 16.71 13.37
CA ASN A 208 -33.36 17.97 12.64
C ASN A 208 -33.86 17.71 11.22
N PRO A 209 -35.01 18.26 10.81
CA PRO A 209 -35.54 18.05 9.48
C PRO A 209 -34.71 18.76 8.42
N TYR A 210 -34.50 18.09 7.29
CA TYR A 210 -33.92 18.68 6.09
C TYR A 210 -34.97 19.53 5.35
N LYS A 211 -34.51 20.45 4.51
CA LYS A 211 -35.39 21.31 3.68
C LYS A 211 -35.83 20.63 2.38
N GLU A 212 -35.78 19.31 2.33
CA GLU A 212 -36.11 18.52 1.14
C GLU A 212 -37.63 18.37 1.02
N LYS A 213 -38.14 18.29 -0.21
CA LYS A 213 -39.56 18.07 -0.46
C LYS A 213 -39.84 16.58 -0.55
N PHE A 214 -40.85 16.12 0.19
CA PHE A 214 -41.36 14.76 0.08
C PHE A 214 -42.52 14.71 -0.93
N ASP A 215 -42.74 13.53 -1.49
CA ASP A 215 -43.86 13.29 -2.42
C ASP A 215 -45.22 13.36 -1.71
N GLU A 216 -45.25 13.05 -0.40
CA GLU A 216 -46.44 13.16 0.45
C GLU A 216 -46.41 14.46 1.27
N SER A 217 -47.54 15.15 1.36
CA SER A 217 -47.65 16.45 2.06
C SER A 217 -47.35 16.39 3.55
N ASP A 218 -47.56 15.22 4.16
CA ASP A 218 -47.49 15.01 5.61
C ASP A 218 -46.21 14.26 6.03
N ALA A 219 -45.37 13.89 5.06
CA ALA A 219 -44.11 13.20 5.32
C ALA A 219 -43.08 14.14 5.96
N THR A 220 -42.37 13.63 6.96
CA THR A 220 -41.31 14.32 7.69
C THR A 220 -40.18 13.36 8.04
N ASP A 221 -38.96 13.86 8.02
CA ASP A 221 -37.72 13.20 8.45
C ASP A 221 -37.33 13.51 9.90
N SER A 222 -38.23 14.15 10.67
CA SER A 222 -38.05 14.44 12.09
C SER A 222 -37.99 13.19 12.99
N SER A 223 -38.33 12.02 12.44
CA SER A 223 -38.16 10.72 13.10
C SER A 223 -37.64 9.66 12.13
N VAL A 224 -36.84 8.73 12.66
CA VAL A 224 -36.31 7.57 11.92
C VAL A 224 -36.81 6.30 12.57
N PHE A 225 -37.27 5.37 11.74
CA PHE A 225 -37.57 3.99 12.13
C PHE A 225 -36.53 3.06 11.50
N LEU A 226 -35.90 2.22 12.32
CA LEU A 226 -34.82 1.33 11.89
C LEU A 226 -35.14 -0.10 12.30
N SER A 227 -35.16 -1.02 11.33
CA SER A 227 -35.07 -2.46 11.58
C SER A 227 -33.62 -2.92 11.52
N SER A 228 -33.25 -3.89 12.36
CA SER A 228 -31.88 -4.39 12.47
C SER A 228 -31.84 -5.89 12.72
N LEU A 229 -30.82 -6.53 12.16
CA LEU A 229 -30.55 -7.97 12.25
C LEU A 229 -29.10 -8.17 12.68
N VAL A 230 -28.85 -9.07 13.62
CA VAL A 230 -27.51 -9.36 14.15
C VAL A 230 -27.29 -10.87 14.20
N PRO A 231 -26.23 -11.41 13.57
CA PRO A 231 -25.85 -12.81 13.74
C PRO A 231 -25.31 -13.04 15.16
N LEU A 232 -25.79 -14.07 15.83
CA LEU A 232 -25.42 -14.40 17.22
C LEU A 232 -24.48 -15.59 17.31
N ARG A 233 -24.81 -16.69 16.64
CA ARG A 233 -24.06 -17.94 16.80
C ARG A 233 -24.20 -18.83 15.58
N LEU A 234 -23.07 -19.35 15.12
CA LEU A 234 -23.00 -20.42 14.14
C LEU A 234 -22.82 -21.75 14.87
N ILE A 235 -23.65 -22.74 14.57
CA ILE A 235 -23.60 -24.08 15.16
C ILE A 235 -23.58 -25.14 14.07
N ASN A 236 -23.04 -26.30 14.39
CA ASN A 236 -23.11 -27.50 13.57
C ASN A 236 -24.13 -28.47 14.19
N GLY A 237 -25.09 -28.92 13.39
CA GLY A 237 -26.24 -29.72 13.81
C GLY A 237 -27.43 -28.90 14.29
N ASP A 238 -28.46 -29.61 14.76
CA ASP A 238 -29.77 -29.06 15.09
C ASP A 238 -29.73 -28.06 16.27
N PRO A 239 -30.23 -26.82 16.10
CA PRO A 239 -30.34 -25.83 17.19
C PRO A 239 -31.22 -26.30 18.35
N ASP A 240 -32.22 -27.14 18.12
CA ASP A 240 -33.24 -27.49 19.12
C ASP A 240 -32.82 -28.63 20.06
N LEU A 241 -31.79 -29.41 19.69
CA LEU A 241 -31.31 -30.55 20.49
C LEU A 241 -30.47 -30.16 21.72
N ARG A 242 -30.06 -28.89 21.88
CA ARG A 242 -29.24 -28.42 23.01
C ARG A 242 -30.01 -27.70 24.12
N GLY A 243 -31.32 -27.92 24.23
CA GLY A 243 -32.12 -27.49 25.40
C GLY A 243 -32.29 -25.97 25.59
N SER A 244 -31.87 -25.15 24.62
CA SER A 244 -32.13 -23.71 24.63
C SER A 244 -33.42 -23.42 23.87
N THR A 245 -34.55 -23.38 24.57
CA THR A 245 -35.80 -22.79 24.07
C THR A 245 -35.55 -21.34 23.66
N PHE A 246 -35.35 -21.07 22.37
CA PHE A 246 -35.33 -19.72 21.84
C PHE A 246 -36.78 -19.26 21.61
N TYR A 247 -37.36 -18.60 22.61
CA TYR A 247 -38.68 -17.97 22.49
C TYR A 247 -38.60 -16.74 21.58
N GLY A 248 -38.95 -16.91 20.31
CA GLY A 248 -39.45 -15.83 19.47
C GLY A 248 -40.94 -15.60 19.73
N LYS A 249 -41.31 -15.10 20.92
CA LYS A 249 -42.67 -14.59 21.14
C LYS A 249 -42.69 -13.12 20.73
N THR A 250 -43.51 -12.79 19.74
CA THR A 250 -43.90 -11.40 19.45
C THR A 250 -44.57 -10.85 20.70
N LEU A 251 -43.87 -10.04 21.48
CA LEU A 251 -44.48 -9.27 22.55
C LEU A 251 -45.27 -8.15 21.88
N THR A 252 -46.56 -8.40 21.62
CA THR A 252 -47.51 -7.34 21.31
C THR A 252 -47.62 -6.46 22.55
N HIS A 253 -46.96 -5.29 22.52
CA HIS A 253 -47.21 -4.24 23.49
C HIS A 253 -48.67 -3.81 23.35
N HIS A 254 -49.51 -4.20 24.31
CA HIS A 254 -50.80 -3.53 24.50
C HIS A 254 -50.51 -2.09 24.93
N GLN A 255 -51.05 -1.16 24.16
CA GLN A 255 -51.07 0.27 24.45
C GLN A 255 -51.60 0.52 25.87
N ARG A 256 -50.94 1.44 26.59
CA ARG A 256 -51.54 2.25 27.66
C ARG A 256 -51.44 3.71 27.25
#